data_AF-A0AA37P2J2-F1
#
_entry.id   AF-A0AA37P2J2-F1
#
_cell.length_a   1.000
_cell.length_b   1.000
_cell.length_c   1.000
_cell.angle_alpha   90.00
_cell.angle_beta   90.00
_cell.angle_gamma   90.00
#
_symmetry.space_group_name_H-M   'P 1'
#
loop_
_entity.id
_entity.type
_entity.pdbx_description
1 polymer ?
#
loop_
_entity_poly.entity_id
_entity_poly.type
_entity_poly.pdbx_seq_one_letter_code
_entity_poly.pdbx_strand_id
1 'polypeptide(L)'
;MATQYEVEHNIKPGPSTQEGTRRIDMSSFTSFLTNLTTTDAPSTARHTNPHATPTPVDAAALYHLLQQQFQTLFSTAPNADNARFLSGLVEALESDIASPPTEIPGVSQEYLDSLDRVSKKALGKDEACPICAEKFLDDQYPLVVELPCHSSHRFDLECVSPWLRSKGSCPMCRKDLTKKKEQVVVPDDDEENDDPDGLYA
;
A
#
# COMPACT_ATOMS: atom_id res chain seq x y z
N MET A 1 -2.06 12.73 -24.33
CA MET A 1 -2.05 14.11 -24.88
C MET A 1 -1.14 14.93 -23.98
N ALA A 2 -0.15 15.65 -24.53
CA ALA A 2 0.77 16.43 -23.71
C ALA A 2 0.06 17.64 -23.10
N THR A 3 0.28 17.89 -21.81
CA THR A 3 -0.24 19.07 -21.12
C THR A 3 0.52 20.33 -21.55
N GLN A 4 -0.10 21.51 -21.43
CA GLN A 4 0.55 22.79 -21.74
C GLN A 4 1.88 22.97 -20.98
N TYR A 5 1.94 22.48 -19.74
CA TYR A 5 3.14 22.49 -18.91
C TYR A 5 4.28 21.63 -19.50
N GLU A 6 3.97 20.45 -20.02
CA GLU A 6 4.98 19.58 -20.66
C GLU A 6 5.59 20.20 -21.91
N VAL A 7 4.79 20.95 -22.67
CA VAL A 7 5.23 21.70 -23.86
C VAL A 7 6.13 22.87 -23.47
N GLU A 8 5.75 23.65 -22.44
CA GLU A 8 6.51 24.81 -21.97
C GLU A 8 7.85 24.43 -21.32
N HIS A 9 7.93 23.24 -20.71
CA HIS A 9 9.13 22.77 -20.01
C HIS A 9 9.97 21.76 -20.80
N ASN A 10 9.67 21.54 -22.09
CA ASN A 10 10.39 20.61 -22.97
C ASN A 10 10.55 19.20 -22.36
N ILE A 11 9.54 18.80 -21.58
CA ILE A 11 9.46 17.48 -20.97
C ILE A 11 8.95 16.55 -22.07
N LYS A 12 9.78 15.59 -22.48
CA LYS A 12 9.30 14.54 -23.37
C LYS A 12 8.27 13.72 -22.60
N PRO A 13 7.00 13.63 -23.03
CA PRO A 13 6.05 12.75 -22.37
C PRO A 13 6.63 11.33 -22.47
N GLY A 14 6.97 10.75 -21.32
CA GLY A 14 7.31 9.34 -21.26
C GLY A 14 6.12 8.50 -21.74
N PRO A 15 6.34 7.24 -22.15
CA PRO A 15 5.21 6.35 -22.37
C PRO A 15 4.36 6.35 -21.10
N SER A 16 3.07 6.69 -21.23
CA SER A 16 2.11 6.47 -20.16
C SER A 16 2.19 4.98 -19.82
N THR A 17 2.73 4.65 -18.65
CA THR A 17 2.92 3.26 -18.19
C THR A 17 1.59 2.54 -17.93
N GLN A 18 0.46 3.18 -18.20
CA GLN A 18 -0.88 2.69 -17.90
C GLN A 18 -1.82 2.57 -19.11
N GLU A 19 -1.34 2.69 -20.35
CA GLU A 19 -2.21 2.42 -21.50
C GLU A 19 -2.57 0.92 -21.57
N GLY A 20 -3.75 0.57 -21.04
CA GLY A 20 -4.35 -0.77 -21.14
C GLY A 20 -4.44 -1.60 -19.85
N THR A 21 -3.96 -1.10 -18.70
CA THR A 21 -4.01 -1.84 -17.43
C THR A 21 -5.27 -1.51 -16.63
N ARG A 22 -5.81 -2.46 -15.86
CA ARG A 22 -6.94 -2.23 -14.93
C ARG A 22 -6.51 -1.60 -13.60
N ARG A 23 -5.28 -1.08 -13.50
CA ARG A 23 -4.82 -0.34 -12.32
C ARG A 23 -5.49 1.03 -12.29
N ILE A 24 -5.88 1.47 -11.10
CA ILE A 24 -6.62 2.73 -10.92
C ILE A 24 -5.69 3.75 -10.27
N ASP A 25 -5.85 5.02 -10.66
CA ASP A 25 -5.14 6.12 -10.05
C ASP A 25 -5.61 6.39 -8.61
N MET A 26 -4.67 6.27 -7.66
CA MET A 26 -4.89 6.52 -6.24
C MET A 26 -4.43 7.88 -5.74
N SER A 27 -4.06 8.80 -6.63
CA SER A 27 -3.59 10.15 -6.31
C SER A 27 -4.56 10.92 -5.40
N SER A 28 -5.87 10.81 -5.65
CA SER A 28 -6.90 11.52 -4.88
C SER A 28 -7.04 10.95 -3.46
N PHE A 29 -7.00 9.62 -3.33
CA PHE A 29 -7.02 8.95 -2.04
C PHE A 29 -5.76 9.28 -1.22
N THR A 30 -4.58 9.19 -1.83
CA THR A 30 -3.32 9.45 -1.13
C THR A 30 -3.22 10.89 -0.68
N SER A 31 -3.61 11.85 -1.53
CA SER A 31 -3.64 13.27 -1.18
C SER A 31 -4.61 13.57 -0.04
N PHE A 32 -5.79 12.95 -0.06
CA PHE A 32 -6.76 13.10 1.02
C PHE A 32 -6.23 12.51 2.33
N LEU A 33 -5.67 11.30 2.28
CA LEU A 33 -5.08 10.65 3.46
C LEU A 33 -3.92 11.47 4.04
N THR A 34 -3.02 12.00 3.22
CA THR A 34 -1.94 12.88 3.70
C THR A 34 -2.45 14.15 4.37
N ASN A 35 -3.59 14.67 3.90
CA ASN A 35 -4.25 15.80 4.55
C ASN A 35 -4.95 15.41 5.85
N LEU A 36 -5.26 14.14 6.10
CA LEU A 36 -5.84 13.69 7.37
C LEU A 36 -4.78 13.28 8.39
N THR A 37 -3.65 12.74 7.93
CA THR A 37 -2.60 12.22 8.80
C THR A 37 -1.52 13.29 9.05
N THR A 38 -1.41 13.77 10.29
CA THR A 38 -0.39 14.77 10.68
C THR A 38 1.05 14.21 10.74
N THR A 39 1.21 12.89 10.75
CA THR A 39 2.50 12.21 10.99
C THR A 39 3.40 12.13 9.76
N ASP A 40 2.81 12.04 8.57
CA ASP A 40 3.51 11.79 7.30
C ASP A 40 3.66 13.04 6.41
N ALA A 41 3.12 14.19 6.82
CA ALA A 41 3.11 15.39 5.99
C ALA A 41 4.42 16.20 6.08
N PRO A 42 4.99 16.68 4.94
CA PRO A 42 6.05 17.67 4.95
C PRO A 42 5.58 18.95 5.66
N SER A 43 6.50 19.71 6.25
CA SER A 43 6.24 20.82 7.19
C SER A 43 5.23 21.89 6.71
N THR A 44 4.97 21.98 5.41
CA THR A 44 4.05 22.93 4.76
C THR A 44 2.58 22.48 4.71
N ALA A 45 2.30 21.19 4.92
CA ALA A 45 0.94 20.62 4.90
C ALA A 45 0.47 20.13 6.28
N ARG A 46 1.23 20.40 7.34
CA ARG A 46 0.84 20.06 8.70
C ARG A 46 -0.29 20.96 9.16
N HIS A 47 -1.35 20.36 9.70
CA HIS A 47 -2.36 21.08 10.47
C HIS A 47 -1.67 21.89 11.57
N THR A 48 -2.20 23.08 11.86
CA THR A 48 -1.66 23.96 12.90
C THR A 48 -1.70 23.33 14.30
N ASN A 49 -2.53 22.28 14.48
CA ASN A 49 -2.68 21.52 15.72
C ASN A 49 -2.13 20.09 15.58
N PRO A 50 -1.03 19.72 16.28
CA PRO A 50 -0.44 18.38 16.26
C PRO A 50 -1.33 17.24 16.80
N HIS A 51 -2.41 17.60 17.50
CA HIS A 51 -3.35 16.65 18.14
C HIS A 51 -4.71 16.63 17.46
N ALA A 52 -4.85 17.23 16.27
CA ALA A 52 -6.10 17.16 15.51
C ALA A 52 -6.32 15.72 15.03
N THR A 53 -7.39 15.09 15.53
CA THR A 53 -7.88 13.81 15.00
C THR A 53 -8.83 14.07 13.83
N PRO A 54 -8.87 13.19 12.82
CA PRO A 54 -9.81 13.32 11.71
C PRO A 54 -11.24 13.30 12.24
N THR A 55 -12.12 14.12 11.67
CA THR A 55 -13.54 14.05 12.04
C THR A 55 -14.15 12.75 11.52
N PRO A 56 -15.25 12.26 12.12
CA PRO A 56 -15.95 11.09 11.59
C PRO A 56 -16.39 11.24 10.13
N VAL A 57 -16.68 12.48 9.70
CA VAL A 57 -17.02 12.81 8.31
C VAL A 57 -15.81 12.65 7.40
N ASP A 58 -14.63 13.08 7.85
CA ASP A 58 -13.38 12.91 7.10
C ASP A 58 -13.01 11.44 6.96
N ALA A 59 -13.15 10.65 8.03
CA ALA A 59 -12.92 9.21 8.00
C ALA A 59 -13.87 8.53 6.99
N ALA A 60 -15.17 8.84 7.03
CA ALA A 60 -16.14 8.32 6.07
C ALA A 60 -15.80 8.73 4.62
N ALA A 61 -15.37 9.96 4.39
CA ALA A 61 -14.96 10.43 3.06
C ALA A 61 -13.75 9.66 2.50
N LEU A 62 -12.78 9.32 3.37
CA LEU A 62 -11.63 8.50 2.98
C LEU A 62 -12.07 7.11 2.50
N TYR A 63 -12.96 6.47 3.25
CA TYR A 63 -13.50 5.15 2.89
C TYR A 63 -14.37 5.22 1.64
N HIS A 64 -15.11 6.30 1.41
CA HIS A 64 -15.85 6.53 0.17
C HIS A 64 -14.94 6.60 -1.06
N LEU A 65 -13.82 7.33 -0.99
CA LEU A 65 -12.86 7.39 -2.11
C LEU A 65 -12.32 5.99 -2.45
N LEU A 66 -11.98 5.20 -1.43
CA LEU A 66 -11.52 3.83 -1.62
C LEU A 66 -12.63 2.91 -2.17
N GLN A 67 -13.86 3.08 -1.68
CA GLN A 67 -15.03 2.32 -2.12
C GLN A 67 -15.32 2.58 -3.60
N GLN A 68 -15.31 3.84 -4.05
CA GLN A 68 -15.55 4.21 -5.45
C GLN A 68 -14.54 3.55 -6.40
N GLN A 69 -13.27 3.48 -5.97
CA GLN A 69 -12.25 2.79 -6.72
C GLN A 69 -12.54 1.29 -6.86
N PHE A 70 -12.86 0.61 -5.75
CA PHE A 70 -13.15 -0.82 -5.80
C PHE A 70 -14.44 -1.13 -6.55
N GLN A 71 -15.43 -0.23 -6.55
CA GLN A 71 -16.62 -0.34 -7.39
C GLN A 71 -16.30 -0.20 -8.88
N THR A 72 -15.37 0.69 -9.24
CA THR A 72 -14.89 0.85 -10.63
C THR A 72 -14.16 -0.39 -11.12
N LEU A 73 -13.37 -1.02 -10.24
CA LEU A 73 -12.86 -2.35 -10.51
C LEU A 73 -14.03 -3.32 -10.66
N PHE A 74 -14.90 -3.45 -9.67
CA PHE A 74 -15.96 -4.45 -9.67
C PHE A 74 -16.80 -4.45 -10.96
N SER A 75 -17.14 -3.27 -11.51
CA SER A 75 -17.90 -3.16 -12.77
C SER A 75 -17.17 -3.71 -14.01
N THR A 76 -15.84 -3.77 -13.96
CA THR A 76 -14.95 -4.25 -15.03
C THR A 76 -14.29 -5.60 -14.69
N ALA A 77 -14.84 -6.35 -13.73
CA ALA A 77 -14.26 -7.62 -13.28
C ALA A 77 -14.18 -8.68 -14.40
N PRO A 78 -12.99 -9.26 -14.67
CA PRO A 78 -12.82 -10.23 -15.74
C PRO A 78 -13.34 -11.63 -15.39
N ASN A 79 -13.47 -11.94 -14.09
CA ASN A 79 -13.93 -13.24 -13.61
C ASN A 79 -14.80 -13.11 -12.35
N ALA A 80 -15.57 -14.16 -12.08
CA ALA A 80 -16.50 -14.18 -10.95
C ALA A 80 -15.80 -14.12 -9.59
N ASP A 81 -14.62 -14.70 -9.47
CA ASP A 81 -13.87 -14.74 -8.20
C ASP A 81 -13.34 -13.35 -7.82
N ASN A 82 -12.79 -12.58 -8.78
CA ASN A 82 -12.39 -11.19 -8.57
C ASN A 82 -13.60 -10.32 -8.22
N ALA A 83 -14.73 -10.49 -8.94
CA ALA A 83 -15.96 -9.76 -8.62
C ALA A 83 -16.42 -10.02 -7.18
N ARG A 84 -16.44 -11.29 -6.75
CA ARG A 84 -16.80 -11.66 -5.38
C ARG A 84 -15.83 -11.09 -4.35
N PHE A 85 -14.53 -11.15 -4.62
CA PHE A 85 -13.52 -10.56 -3.75
C PHE A 85 -13.69 -9.05 -3.58
N LEU A 86 -13.84 -8.31 -4.69
CA LEU A 86 -14.06 -6.87 -4.67
C LEU A 86 -15.37 -6.50 -3.99
N SER A 87 -16.45 -7.27 -4.19
CA SER A 87 -17.72 -7.04 -3.50
C SER A 87 -17.58 -7.12 -1.98
N GLY A 88 -16.79 -8.07 -1.47
CA GLY A 88 -16.53 -8.20 -0.03
C GLY A 88 -15.64 -7.09 0.54
N LEU A 89 -14.79 -6.45 -0.30
CA LEU A 89 -14.05 -5.26 0.10
C LEU A 89 -14.98 -4.03 0.16
N VAL A 90 -15.88 -3.88 -0.82
CA VAL A 90 -16.87 -2.80 -0.87
C VAL A 90 -17.82 -2.87 0.32
N GLU A 91 -18.39 -4.04 0.62
CA GLU A 91 -19.28 -4.25 1.78
C GLU A 91 -18.59 -3.93 3.12
N ALA A 92 -17.30 -4.26 3.22
CA ALA A 92 -16.53 -3.95 4.40
C ALA A 92 -16.23 -2.44 4.55
N LEU A 93 -16.15 -1.70 3.46
CA LEU A 93 -16.03 -0.22 3.49
C LEU A 93 -17.38 0.42 3.79
N GLU A 94 -18.48 -0.13 3.26
CA GLU A 94 -19.84 0.33 3.57
C GLU A 94 -20.15 0.25 5.07
N SER A 95 -19.72 -0.83 5.71
CA SER A 95 -19.83 -0.99 7.16
C SER A 95 -19.08 0.09 7.93
N ASP A 96 -17.86 0.43 7.50
CA ASP A 96 -17.08 1.51 8.13
C ASP A 96 -17.70 2.89 7.83
N ILE A 97 -18.24 3.11 6.63
CA ILE A 97 -18.89 4.37 6.26
C ILE A 97 -20.15 4.60 7.13
N ALA A 98 -20.92 3.54 7.39
CA ALA A 98 -22.12 3.61 8.23
C ALA A 98 -21.77 3.85 9.71
N SER A 99 -20.57 3.49 10.15
CA SER A 99 -20.09 3.66 11.52
C SER A 99 -18.60 4.04 11.50
N PRO A 100 -18.28 5.31 11.16
CA PRO A 100 -16.92 5.74 10.91
C PRO A 100 -16.06 5.60 12.17
N PRO A 101 -14.86 4.99 12.05
CA PRO A 101 -13.95 4.88 13.16
C PRO A 101 -13.43 6.26 13.58
N THR A 102 -13.16 6.41 14.88
CA THR A 102 -12.64 7.66 15.46
C THR A 102 -11.19 7.93 15.06
N GLU A 103 -10.45 6.88 14.71
CA GLU A 103 -9.07 6.94 14.26
C GLU A 103 -8.91 6.08 13.01
N ILE A 104 -7.98 6.45 12.13
CA ILE A 104 -7.63 5.65 10.95
C ILE A 104 -6.57 4.65 11.42
N PRO A 105 -6.89 3.36 11.58
CA PRO A 105 -5.94 2.38 12.13
C PRO A 105 -4.81 2.02 11.17
N GLY A 106 -4.88 2.46 9.91
CA GLY A 106 -4.00 2.00 8.85
C GLY A 106 -2.50 2.11 9.12
N VAL A 107 -1.73 1.35 8.34
CA VAL A 107 -0.27 1.31 8.47
C VAL A 107 0.39 2.56 7.85
N SER A 108 1.56 2.93 8.37
CA SER A 108 2.34 4.05 7.84
C SER A 108 2.99 3.74 6.49
N GLN A 109 3.50 4.75 5.81
CA GLN A 109 4.20 4.56 4.54
C GLN A 109 5.48 3.73 4.73
N GLU A 110 6.21 3.93 5.82
CA GLU A 110 7.44 3.18 6.11
C GLU A 110 7.16 1.69 6.30
N TYR A 111 6.01 1.33 6.89
CA TYR A 111 5.60 -0.05 7.01
C TYR A 111 5.41 -0.69 5.63
N LEU A 112 4.74 0.00 4.70
CA LEU A 112 4.56 -0.48 3.34
C LEU A 112 5.90 -0.67 2.62
N ASP A 113 6.83 0.26 2.80
CA ASP A 113 8.14 0.21 2.17
C ASP A 113 9.01 -0.94 2.71
N SER A 114 8.76 -1.36 3.96
CA SER A 114 9.41 -2.50 4.62
C SER A 114 8.83 -3.88 4.28
N LEU A 115 7.73 -3.94 3.51
CA LEU A 115 7.14 -5.22 3.11
C LEU A 115 8.08 -6.03 2.20
N ASP A 116 8.04 -7.36 2.37
CA ASP A 116 8.87 -8.28 1.60
C ASP A 116 8.48 -8.24 0.12
N ARG A 117 9.46 -7.90 -0.74
CA ARG A 117 9.27 -7.80 -2.19
C ARG A 117 9.52 -9.14 -2.85
N VAL A 118 8.62 -9.53 -3.74
CA VAL A 118 8.75 -10.79 -4.49
C VAL A 118 9.42 -10.52 -5.82
N SER A 119 10.55 -11.19 -6.08
CA SER A 119 11.26 -11.04 -7.35
C SER A 119 10.52 -11.73 -8.50
N LYS A 120 10.55 -11.17 -9.72
CA LYS A 120 9.90 -11.74 -10.93
C LYS A 120 10.19 -13.23 -11.17
N LYS A 121 11.37 -13.71 -10.75
CA LYS A 121 11.79 -15.11 -10.93
C LYS A 121 11.02 -16.08 -10.04
N ALA A 122 10.48 -15.60 -8.93
CA ALA A 122 9.72 -16.39 -7.95
C ALA A 122 8.21 -16.39 -8.22
N LEU A 123 7.75 -15.61 -9.22
CA LEU A 123 6.33 -15.54 -9.57
C LEU A 123 5.99 -16.56 -10.65
N GLY A 124 4.88 -17.27 -10.46
CA GLY A 124 4.27 -18.09 -11.51
C GLY A 124 3.76 -17.26 -12.69
N LYS A 125 3.68 -17.87 -13.87
CA LYS A 125 3.18 -17.23 -15.10
C LYS A 125 1.69 -16.85 -15.06
N ASP A 126 0.94 -17.54 -14.20
CA ASP A 126 -0.50 -17.35 -14.04
C ASP A 126 -0.85 -16.67 -12.71
N GLU A 127 0.16 -16.23 -11.94
CA GLU A 127 -0.08 -15.43 -10.73
C GLU A 127 -0.53 -14.02 -11.12
N ALA A 128 -1.65 -13.59 -10.53
CA ALA A 128 -2.28 -12.30 -10.78
C ALA A 128 -2.65 -11.62 -9.46
N CYS A 129 -2.73 -10.29 -9.48
CA CYS A 129 -3.15 -9.52 -8.32
C CYS A 129 -4.64 -9.75 -8.04
N PRO A 130 -5.05 -10.14 -6.81
CA PRO A 130 -6.46 -10.37 -6.49
C PRO A 130 -7.35 -9.12 -6.62
N ILE A 131 -6.79 -7.92 -6.58
CA ILE A 131 -7.51 -6.65 -6.63
C ILE A 131 -7.76 -6.25 -8.10
N CYS A 132 -6.70 -5.97 -8.87
CA CYS A 132 -6.83 -5.53 -10.27
C CYS A 132 -7.02 -6.68 -11.27
N ALA A 133 -6.78 -7.93 -10.87
CA ALA A 133 -6.84 -9.15 -11.71
C ALA A 133 -5.85 -9.17 -12.89
N GLU A 134 -4.84 -8.30 -12.88
CA GLU A 134 -3.76 -8.29 -13.85
C GLU A 134 -2.67 -9.30 -13.47
N LYS A 135 -2.08 -9.95 -14.48
CA LYS A 135 -0.95 -10.86 -14.24
C LYS A 135 0.28 -10.06 -13.88
N PHE A 136 1.01 -10.51 -12.87
CA PHE A 136 2.19 -9.78 -12.42
C PHE A 136 3.29 -9.74 -13.48
N LEU A 137 3.43 -10.78 -14.31
CA LEU A 137 4.46 -10.83 -15.34
C LEU A 137 4.10 -10.06 -16.62
N ASP A 138 2.85 -9.62 -16.78
CA ASP A 138 2.43 -8.80 -17.92
C ASP A 138 2.87 -7.34 -17.77
N ASP A 139 3.21 -6.93 -16.53
CA ASP A 139 3.83 -5.64 -16.26
C ASP A 139 5.34 -5.64 -16.56
N GLN A 140 5.82 -4.53 -17.13
CA GLN A 140 7.27 -4.31 -17.33
C GLN A 140 8.01 -4.09 -16.01
N TYR A 141 7.37 -3.50 -15.00
CA TYR A 141 7.98 -3.20 -13.70
C TYR A 141 7.06 -3.61 -12.52
N PRO A 142 6.69 -4.90 -12.40
CA PRO A 142 5.84 -5.40 -11.34
C PRO A 142 6.46 -5.17 -9.99
N LEU A 143 5.67 -4.51 -9.14
CA LEU A 143 6.02 -4.24 -7.76
C LEU A 143 5.12 -5.07 -6.85
N VAL A 144 5.50 -6.33 -6.68
CA VAL A 144 4.71 -7.30 -5.91
C VAL A 144 5.23 -7.40 -4.49
N VAL A 145 4.32 -7.27 -3.54
CA VAL A 145 4.59 -7.42 -2.11
C VAL A 145 3.87 -8.63 -1.54
N GLU A 146 4.54 -9.32 -0.63
CA GLU A 146 3.98 -10.42 0.15
C GLU A 146 3.61 -9.90 1.55
N LEU A 147 2.35 -10.08 1.95
CA LEU A 147 1.91 -9.66 3.28
C LEU A 147 2.36 -10.68 4.34
N PRO A 148 2.76 -10.24 5.55
CA PRO A 148 3.32 -11.13 6.58
C PRO A 148 2.28 -12.07 7.22
N CYS A 149 1.01 -11.97 6.81
CA CYS A 149 -0.07 -12.79 7.33
C CYS A 149 -0.11 -14.21 6.75
N HIS A 150 0.24 -14.37 5.46
CA HIS A 150 0.33 -15.64 4.75
C HIS A 150 1.12 -15.47 3.45
N SER A 151 1.96 -16.44 3.06
CA SER A 151 2.83 -16.33 1.89
C SER A 151 2.10 -16.29 0.54
N SER A 152 0.83 -16.72 0.51
CA SER A 152 -0.02 -16.60 -0.68
C SER A 152 -0.71 -15.24 -0.83
N HIS A 153 -0.59 -14.34 0.15
CA HIS A 153 -1.22 -13.02 0.09
C HIS A 153 -0.28 -12.03 -0.60
N ARG A 154 -0.28 -12.11 -1.94
CA ARG A 154 0.56 -11.30 -2.82
C ARG A 154 -0.29 -10.30 -3.59
N PHE A 155 0.19 -9.07 -3.67
CA PHE A 155 -0.52 -7.99 -4.37
C PHE A 155 0.48 -7.05 -5.03
N ASP A 156 0.02 -6.31 -6.05
CA ASP A 156 0.71 -5.11 -6.48
C ASP A 156 0.69 -4.10 -5.32
N LEU A 157 1.84 -3.50 -5.02
CA LEU A 157 1.97 -2.52 -3.94
C LEU A 157 0.94 -1.40 -4.10
N GLU A 158 0.78 -0.86 -5.30
CA GLU A 158 -0.17 0.22 -5.60
C GLU A 158 -1.63 -0.19 -5.36
N CYS A 159 -1.99 -1.45 -5.60
CA CYS A 159 -3.36 -1.93 -5.43
C CYS A 159 -3.71 -2.15 -3.95
N VAL A 160 -2.76 -2.65 -3.16
CA VAL A 160 -3.00 -3.01 -1.75
C VAL A 160 -2.74 -1.86 -0.78
N SER A 161 -1.84 -0.93 -1.13
CA SER A 161 -1.45 0.19 -0.27
C SER A 161 -2.64 0.99 0.28
N PRO A 162 -3.65 1.36 -0.53
CA PRO A 162 -4.78 2.13 -0.02
C PRO A 162 -5.58 1.44 1.06
N TRP A 163 -5.79 0.13 0.91
CA TRP A 163 -6.50 -0.68 1.90
C TRP A 163 -5.70 -0.78 3.20
N LEU A 164 -4.38 -0.98 3.09
CA LEU A 164 -3.51 -1.07 4.26
C LEU A 164 -3.39 0.26 5.00
N ARG A 165 -3.27 1.38 4.28
CA ARG A 165 -3.19 2.73 4.88
C ARG A 165 -4.51 3.22 5.47
N SER A 166 -5.65 2.63 5.10
CA SER A 166 -6.96 2.99 5.66
C SER A 166 -7.44 2.04 6.76
N LYS A 167 -7.27 0.72 6.60
CA LYS A 167 -7.79 -0.29 7.55
C LYS A 167 -6.72 -1.06 8.31
N GLY A 168 -5.47 -1.06 7.83
CA GLY A 168 -4.37 -1.75 8.51
C GLY A 168 -4.50 -3.26 8.59
N SER A 169 -5.36 -3.87 7.76
CA SER A 169 -5.64 -5.31 7.79
C SER A 169 -5.48 -5.95 6.41
N CYS A 170 -5.19 -7.24 6.37
CA CYS A 170 -5.11 -7.97 5.11
C CYS A 170 -6.49 -8.02 4.41
N PRO A 171 -6.60 -7.66 3.11
CA PRO A 171 -7.88 -7.69 2.41
C PRO A 171 -8.46 -9.11 2.24
N MET A 172 -7.61 -10.15 2.25
CA MET A 172 -8.04 -11.55 2.10
C MET A 172 -8.42 -12.22 3.43
N CYS A 173 -7.57 -12.13 4.46
CA CYS A 173 -7.79 -12.84 5.72
C CYS A 173 -8.16 -11.95 6.91
N ARG A 174 -8.25 -10.63 6.71
CA ARG A 174 -8.58 -9.62 7.75
C ARG A 174 -7.65 -9.63 8.98
N LYS A 175 -6.50 -10.31 8.90
CA LYS A 175 -5.47 -10.24 9.95
C LYS A 175 -4.96 -8.81 10.06
N ASP A 176 -4.90 -8.31 11.28
CA ASP A 176 -4.37 -6.99 11.63
C ASP A 176 -2.86 -6.96 11.40
N LEU A 177 -2.40 -5.95 10.66
CA LEU A 177 -1.01 -5.72 10.25
C LEU A 177 -0.41 -4.49 10.94
N THR A 178 -1.17 -3.78 11.78
CA THR A 178 -0.71 -2.59 12.52
C THR A 178 0.26 -2.93 13.66
N LYS A 179 0.20 -4.16 14.16
CA LYS A 179 1.07 -4.66 15.22
C LYS A 179 2.39 -5.09 14.59
N LYS A 180 3.44 -4.27 14.77
CA LYS A 180 4.82 -4.47 14.29
C LYS A 180 5.23 -5.95 14.29
N LYS A 181 5.83 -6.40 13.19
CA LYS A 181 6.76 -7.53 13.21
C LYS A 181 7.94 -7.08 14.07
N GLU A 182 8.06 -7.60 15.29
CA GLU A 182 9.24 -7.43 16.14
C GLU A 182 10.46 -7.80 15.27
N GLN A 183 11.29 -6.82 14.93
CA GLN A 183 12.56 -7.11 14.25
C GLN A 183 13.43 -7.82 15.27
N VAL A 184 13.75 -9.09 15.01
CA VAL A 184 14.80 -9.80 15.73
C VAL A 184 16.10 -9.08 15.38
N VAL A 185 16.55 -8.22 16.30
CA VAL A 185 17.91 -7.69 16.29
C VAL A 185 18.82 -8.91 16.45
N VAL A 186 19.48 -9.30 15.36
CA VAL A 186 20.60 -10.22 15.44
C VAL A 186 21.67 -9.46 16.23
N PRO A 187 22.11 -9.94 17.41
CA PRO A 187 23.24 -9.34 18.09
C PRO A 187 24.45 -9.45 17.16
N ASP A 188 25.09 -8.33 16.85
CA ASP A 188 26.44 -8.33 16.33
C ASP A 188 27.33 -8.92 17.43
N ASP A 189 27.79 -10.16 17.24
CA ASP A 189 28.85 -10.76 18.06
C ASP A 189 30.16 -10.03 17.74
N ASP A 190 30.40 -8.93 18.44
CA ASP A 190 31.71 -8.30 18.55
C ASP A 190 32.63 -9.23 19.41
N GLU A 191 33.15 -10.31 18.80
CA GLU A 191 34.25 -11.08 19.39
C GLU A 191 35.56 -10.26 19.29
N GLU A 192 35.81 -9.50 20.36
CA GLU A 192 37.06 -8.88 20.73
C GLU A 192 38.19 -9.94 20.74
N ASN A 193 39.01 -9.97 19.69
CA ASN A 193 40.28 -10.69 19.68
C ASN A 193 41.29 -9.92 20.53
N ASP A 194 41.31 -10.20 21.84
CA ASP A 194 42.36 -9.77 22.75
C ASP A 194 43.46 -10.86 22.76
N ASP A 195 44.41 -10.74 21.83
CA ASP A 195 45.62 -11.56 21.78
C ASP A 195 46.87 -10.69 22.06
N PRO A 196 47.24 -10.48 23.35
CA PRO A 196 48.53 -9.94 23.70
C PRO A 196 49.48 -11.07 24.12
N ASP A 197 49.96 -11.87 23.15
CA ASP A 197 51.06 -12.82 23.34
C ASP A 197 52.42 -12.10 23.51
N GLY A 198 52.55 -11.37 24.62
CA GLY A 198 53.74 -10.65 25.05
C GLY A 198 54.30 -11.22 26.35
N LEU A 199 54.81 -12.47 26.34
CA LEU A 199 55.46 -13.09 27.49
C LEU A 199 56.80 -13.78 27.12
N TYR A 200 57.89 -13.03 27.24
CA TYR A 200 59.30 -13.43 27.47
C TYR A 200 60.04 -14.32 26.43
N ALA A 201 61.03 -13.70 25.76
CA ALA A 201 62.36 -14.28 25.51
C ALA A 201 63.42 -13.18 25.45
#